data_AF-A0A8H6X664-F1
#
_entry.id   AF-A0A8H6X664-F1
#
_cell.length_a   1.000
_cell.length_b   1.000
_cell.length_c   1.000
_cell.angle_alpha   90.00
_cell.angle_beta   90.00
_cell.angle_gamma   90.00
#
_symmetry.space_group_name_H-M   'P 1'
#
loop_
_entity.id
_entity.type
_entity.pdbx_description
1 polymer ?
#
loop_
_entity_poly.entity_id
_entity_poly.type
_entity_poly.pdbx_seq_one_letter_code
_entity_poly.pdbx_strand_id
1 'polypeptide(L)'
;MTPYFMSLSTGHPTLDYCLGNAWFPYLFAASDYILLTNVQRQLRVVKPAWHGLRATLGKSSSPPSTPSGAFVRSQVIQAVFFAALCEAVNYLNMHDLSLYAGGPSLAACGWLRRYLVVWACSSVPMAAVSMCNHALSAAFSVGTGSSGPEDWPPWVYHARLECTQLLGPRLAPDHASCGPSPHTANLWLTVEFSVFTPGSGSAASAYRQPYIAFLISGIMHYLPEYMALRHWGGGALLFFLMQAVAISFEECVQGVGRRLGLSASWRWKVVGYLWVWSWFAFCLPVWQDPPLHKGIFEELRYSVIVLLRRRQHFKVSSS
;
A
#
# COMPACT_ATOMS: atom_id res chain seq x y z
N MET A 1 29.12 -7.86 -2.26
CA MET A 1 27.72 -8.29 -2.48
C MET A 1 27.30 -8.36 -3.95
N THR A 2 28.05 -7.78 -4.89
CA THR A 2 27.74 -7.74 -6.33
C THR A 2 27.65 -9.11 -7.07
N PRO A 3 28.45 -10.15 -6.76
CA PRO A 3 28.42 -11.38 -7.56
C PRO A 3 27.18 -12.27 -7.31
N TYR A 4 26.68 -12.32 -6.07
CA TYR A 4 25.59 -13.25 -5.70
C TYR A 4 24.22 -12.83 -6.23
N PHE A 5 23.96 -11.52 -6.36
CA PHE A 5 22.70 -11.05 -6.96
C PHE A 5 22.70 -11.15 -8.49
N MET A 6 23.87 -11.16 -9.13
CA MET A 6 23.95 -11.34 -10.59
C MET A 6 23.61 -12.78 -11.02
N SER A 7 23.94 -13.79 -10.21
CA SER A 7 23.47 -15.18 -10.43
C SER A 7 21.95 -15.35 -10.23
N LEU A 8 21.32 -14.39 -9.53
CA LEU A 8 19.88 -14.09 -9.44
C LEU A 8 19.06 -14.14 -10.72
N SER A 9 19.70 -13.64 -11.76
CA SER A 9 18.96 -12.90 -12.76
C SER A 9 18.87 -13.66 -14.07
N THR A 10 17.74 -13.51 -14.73
CA THR A 10 17.41 -14.13 -16.02
C THR A 10 17.98 -13.35 -17.21
N GLY A 11 18.37 -12.08 -17.01
CA GLY A 11 18.74 -11.17 -18.10
C GLY A 11 17.54 -10.42 -18.68
N HIS A 12 16.32 -10.80 -18.30
CA HIS A 12 15.08 -10.21 -18.79
C HIS A 12 14.50 -9.24 -17.75
N PRO A 13 14.43 -7.92 -18.02
CA PRO A 13 14.09 -6.89 -17.02
C PRO A 13 12.80 -7.18 -16.24
N THR A 14 11.74 -7.58 -16.94
CA THR A 14 10.44 -7.86 -16.30
C THR A 14 10.45 -9.09 -15.42
N LEU A 15 11.12 -10.17 -15.86
CA LEU A 15 11.21 -11.39 -15.06
C LEU A 15 12.06 -11.12 -13.81
N ASP A 16 13.16 -10.38 -13.98
CA ASP A 16 14.02 -9.97 -12.88
C ASP A 16 13.28 -9.07 -11.88
N TYR A 17 12.44 -8.16 -12.36
CA TYR A 17 11.55 -7.33 -11.53
C TYR A 17 10.54 -8.18 -10.74
N CYS A 18 9.85 -9.12 -11.40
CA CYS A 18 8.88 -10.01 -10.76
C CYS A 18 9.55 -10.94 -9.74
N LEU A 19 10.70 -11.53 -10.08
CA LEU A 19 11.47 -12.36 -9.16
C LEU A 19 11.88 -11.56 -7.94
N GLY A 20 12.43 -10.36 -8.12
CA GLY A 20 12.75 -9.48 -7.00
C GLY A 20 11.53 -9.22 -6.11
N ASN A 21 10.39 -8.83 -6.70
CA ASN A 21 9.16 -8.55 -5.94
C ASN A 21 8.58 -9.80 -5.25
N ALA A 22 8.82 -11.00 -5.78
CA ALA A 22 8.45 -12.23 -5.09
C ALA A 22 9.39 -12.49 -3.91
N TRP A 23 10.71 -12.48 -4.13
CA TRP A 23 11.69 -12.94 -3.15
C TRP A 23 11.90 -11.97 -1.96
N PHE A 24 11.99 -10.67 -2.22
CA PHE A 24 12.37 -9.72 -1.16
C PHE A 24 11.32 -9.60 -0.05
N PRO A 25 10.01 -9.49 -0.33
CA PRO A 25 9.00 -9.51 0.73
C PRO A 25 9.08 -10.77 1.61
N TYR A 26 9.29 -11.95 1.03
CA TYR A 26 9.46 -13.17 1.83
C TYR A 26 10.75 -13.17 2.65
N LEU A 27 11.86 -12.67 2.09
CA LEU A 27 13.12 -12.55 2.83
C LEU A 27 12.99 -11.59 4.02
N PHE A 28 12.32 -10.45 3.82
CA PHE A 28 12.07 -9.48 4.87
C PHE A 28 11.06 -10.00 5.90
N ALA A 29 9.99 -10.67 5.48
CA ALA A 29 9.04 -11.33 6.38
C ALA A 29 9.71 -12.47 7.19
N ALA A 30 10.60 -13.25 6.57
CA ALA A 30 11.38 -14.27 7.27
C ALA A 30 12.40 -13.66 8.23
N SER A 31 13.06 -12.57 7.84
CA SER A 31 13.98 -11.82 8.70
C SER A 31 13.24 -11.20 9.87
N ASP A 32 12.05 -10.64 9.63
CA ASP A 32 11.15 -10.14 10.66
C ASP A 32 10.76 -11.25 11.63
N TYR A 33 10.33 -12.40 11.11
CA TYR A 33 10.01 -13.57 11.93
C TYR A 33 11.22 -13.99 12.80
N ILE A 34 12.44 -14.01 12.26
CA ILE A 34 13.65 -14.41 13.00
C ILE A 34 14.08 -13.35 14.02
N LEU A 35 14.03 -12.06 13.68
CA LEU A 35 14.48 -10.96 14.53
C LEU A 35 13.45 -10.60 15.60
N LEU A 36 12.16 -10.62 15.23
CA LEU A 36 11.06 -10.30 16.14
C LEU A 36 10.58 -11.47 16.98
N THR A 37 10.79 -12.74 16.63
CA THR A 37 10.38 -13.83 17.55
C THR A 37 11.07 -13.74 18.91
N ASN A 38 12.33 -13.32 18.94
CA ASN A 38 13.05 -13.13 20.21
C ASN A 38 12.64 -11.83 20.94
N VAL A 39 12.49 -10.72 20.20
CA VAL A 39 12.11 -9.42 20.79
C VAL A 39 10.64 -9.37 21.20
N GLN A 40 9.72 -9.87 20.36
CA GLN A 40 8.30 -9.98 20.69
C GLN A 40 8.06 -10.97 21.83
N ARG A 41 8.84 -12.06 21.95
CA ARG A 41 8.77 -12.95 23.12
C ARG A 41 9.12 -12.20 24.40
N GLN A 42 10.14 -11.34 24.39
CA GLN A 42 10.48 -10.48 25.52
C GLN A 42 9.42 -9.39 25.78
N LEU A 43 8.86 -8.77 24.73
CA LEU A 43 7.80 -7.76 24.87
C LEU A 43 6.45 -8.33 25.33
N ARG A 44 6.14 -9.59 25.01
CA ARG A 44 4.94 -10.29 25.52
C ARG A 44 5.03 -10.57 27.02
N VAL A 45 6.23 -10.81 27.55
CA VAL A 45 6.45 -10.99 29.00
C VAL A 45 6.16 -9.70 29.79
N VAL A 46 6.24 -8.52 29.15
CA VAL A 46 6.07 -7.21 29.80
C VAL A 46 4.63 -6.66 29.69
N LYS A 47 3.69 -7.35 29.03
CA LYS A 47 2.32 -6.85 28.76
C LYS A 47 1.17 -7.53 29.56
N PRO A 48 1.18 -7.68 30.91
CA PRO A 48 -0.04 -8.08 31.63
C PRO A 48 -1.20 -7.06 31.49
N ALA A 49 -0.90 -5.79 31.24
CA ALA A 49 -1.89 -4.71 31.23
C ALA A 49 -2.82 -4.68 30.00
N TRP A 50 -2.45 -5.33 28.88
CA TRP A 50 -3.25 -5.29 27.64
C TRP A 50 -4.48 -6.20 27.66
N HIS A 51 -4.42 -7.31 28.42
CA HIS A 51 -5.58 -8.21 28.58
C HIS A 51 -6.69 -7.58 29.45
N GLY A 52 -6.33 -6.69 30.38
CA GLY A 52 -7.29 -5.95 31.20
C GLY A 52 -8.11 -4.90 30.43
N LEU A 53 -7.49 -4.20 29.47
CA LEU A 53 -8.16 -3.16 28.67
C LEU A 53 -9.22 -3.73 27.71
N ARG A 54 -9.01 -4.96 27.21
CA ARG A 54 -9.98 -5.68 26.37
C ARG A 54 -11.19 -6.18 27.17
N ALA A 55 -11.02 -6.38 28.48
CA ALA A 55 -12.10 -6.77 29.39
C ALA A 55 -12.96 -5.57 29.82
N THR A 56 -12.39 -4.37 29.93
CA THR A 56 -13.10 -3.15 30.35
C THR A 56 -13.80 -2.39 29.22
N LEU A 57 -13.38 -2.57 27.97
CA LEU A 57 -14.03 -1.96 26.79
C LEU A 57 -15.37 -2.60 26.41
N GLY A 58 -15.88 -3.53 27.22
CA GLY A 58 -17.14 -4.23 26.97
C GLY A 58 -17.05 -5.13 25.75
N LYS A 59 -17.63 -6.33 25.84
CA LYS A 59 -18.13 -6.97 24.63
C LYS A 59 -19.20 -6.03 24.07
N SER A 60 -18.84 -5.13 23.15
CA SER A 60 -19.83 -4.57 22.24
C SER A 60 -20.55 -5.79 21.68
N SER A 61 -21.87 -5.88 21.89
CA SER A 61 -22.69 -6.97 21.38
C SER A 61 -22.22 -7.33 19.98
N SER A 62 -21.65 -8.54 19.83
CA SER A 62 -21.11 -8.98 18.56
C SER A 62 -22.19 -8.73 17.52
N PRO A 63 -21.93 -7.98 16.43
CA PRO A 63 -22.90 -7.88 15.36
C PRO A 63 -23.32 -9.31 14.98
N PRO A 64 -24.60 -9.54 14.63
CA PRO A 64 -25.10 -10.87 14.33
C PRO A 64 -24.12 -11.57 13.39
N SER A 65 -23.67 -12.76 13.79
CA SER A 65 -22.68 -13.53 13.04
C SER A 65 -23.20 -13.70 11.63
N THR A 66 -22.55 -13.04 10.66
CA THR A 66 -22.95 -13.16 9.26
C THR A 66 -22.77 -14.62 8.88
N PRO A 67 -23.80 -15.32 8.35
CA PRO A 67 -23.64 -16.70 7.96
C PRO A 67 -22.47 -16.85 6.99
N SER A 68 -21.60 -17.84 7.20
CA SER A 68 -20.35 -18.01 6.44
C SER A 68 -20.59 -17.99 4.92
N GLY A 69 -21.66 -18.60 4.43
CA GLY A 69 -22.02 -18.57 3.01
C GLY A 69 -22.36 -17.18 2.46
N ALA A 70 -23.05 -16.35 3.25
CA ALA A 70 -23.37 -14.97 2.86
C ALA A 70 -22.10 -14.10 2.84
N PHE A 71 -21.21 -14.30 3.82
CA PHE A 71 -19.91 -13.63 3.88
C PHE A 71 -19.03 -14.00 2.67
N VAL A 72 -18.84 -15.29 2.41
CA VAL A 72 -18.04 -15.80 1.28
C VAL A 72 -18.56 -15.23 -0.04
N ARG A 73 -19.88 -15.25 -0.26
CA ARG A 73 -20.49 -14.65 -1.46
C ARG A 73 -20.17 -13.17 -1.58
N SER A 74 -20.30 -12.39 -0.50
CA SER A 74 -19.96 -10.96 -0.49
C SER A 74 -18.48 -10.73 -0.87
N GLN A 75 -17.57 -11.51 -0.30
CA GLN A 75 -16.15 -11.40 -0.59
C GLN A 75 -15.83 -11.75 -2.05
N VAL A 76 -16.44 -12.80 -2.61
CA VAL A 76 -16.27 -13.13 -4.04
C VAL A 76 -16.79 -12.00 -4.94
N ILE A 77 -17.95 -11.41 -4.62
CA ILE A 77 -18.49 -10.27 -5.38
C ILE A 77 -17.53 -9.08 -5.33
N GLN A 78 -16.97 -8.77 -4.15
CA GLN A 78 -15.98 -7.70 -4.01
C GLN A 78 -14.72 -7.99 -4.83
N ALA A 79 -14.19 -9.22 -4.78
CA ALA A 79 -13.03 -9.62 -5.56
C ALA A 79 -13.27 -9.43 -7.07
N VAL A 80 -14.42 -9.86 -7.58
CA VAL A 80 -14.80 -9.68 -8.99
C VAL A 80 -14.92 -8.20 -9.35
N PHE A 81 -15.57 -7.38 -8.51
CA PHE A 81 -15.70 -5.95 -8.73
C PHE A 81 -14.33 -5.26 -8.82
N PHE A 82 -13.42 -5.53 -7.87
CA PHE A 82 -12.09 -4.95 -7.87
C PHE A 82 -11.24 -5.46 -9.03
N ALA A 83 -11.33 -6.75 -9.39
CA ALA A 83 -10.66 -7.28 -10.57
C ALA A 83 -11.13 -6.59 -11.86
N ALA A 84 -12.44 -6.38 -12.01
CA ALA A 84 -13.02 -5.68 -13.16
C ALA A 84 -12.60 -4.20 -13.21
N LEU A 85 -12.54 -3.53 -12.06
CA LEU A 85 -12.05 -2.16 -11.95
C LEU A 85 -10.56 -2.05 -12.33
N CYS A 86 -9.74 -2.97 -11.85
CA CYS A 86 -8.32 -3.08 -12.21
C CYS A 86 -8.15 -3.29 -13.73
N GLU A 87 -8.94 -4.20 -14.30
CA GLU A 87 -8.95 -4.47 -15.74
C GLU A 87 -9.33 -3.24 -16.57
N ALA A 88 -10.39 -2.52 -16.17
CA ALA A 88 -10.81 -1.30 -16.86
C ALA A 88 -9.72 -0.22 -16.84
N VAL A 89 -9.06 -0.04 -15.70
CA VAL A 89 -7.97 0.93 -15.56
C VAL A 89 -6.74 0.51 -16.34
N ASN A 90 -6.35 -0.77 -16.29
CA ASN A 90 -5.28 -1.30 -17.11
C ASN A 90 -5.59 -1.12 -18.60
N TYR A 91 -6.84 -1.32 -19.00
CA TYR A 91 -7.27 -1.10 -20.38
C TYR A 91 -7.04 0.36 -20.82
N LEU A 92 -7.44 1.32 -19.98
CA LEU A 92 -7.20 2.75 -20.26
C LEU A 92 -5.70 3.08 -20.33
N ASN A 93 -4.88 2.49 -19.45
CA ASN A 93 -3.43 2.67 -19.43
C ASN A 93 -2.72 2.15 -20.69
N MET A 94 -3.30 1.18 -21.41
CA MET A 94 -2.72 0.73 -22.70
C MET A 94 -2.83 1.79 -23.80
N HIS A 95 -3.66 2.81 -23.63
CA HIS A 95 -3.77 3.89 -24.61
C HIS A 95 -2.90 5.10 -24.24
N ASP A 96 -2.16 5.03 -23.13
CA ASP A 96 -1.31 6.10 -22.65
C ASP A 96 0.15 5.92 -23.11
N LEU A 97 0.57 6.74 -24.10
CA LEU A 97 1.95 6.75 -24.63
C LEU A 97 3.04 7.06 -23.60
N SER A 98 2.73 7.79 -22.52
CA SER A 98 3.71 8.08 -21.46
C SER A 98 4.06 6.85 -20.63
N LEU A 99 3.25 5.80 -20.73
CA LEU A 99 3.50 4.55 -20.03
C LEU A 99 4.35 3.58 -20.87
N TYR A 100 4.64 3.85 -22.13
CA TYR A 100 5.40 2.95 -23.00
C TYR A 100 6.91 3.12 -22.86
N ALA A 101 7.66 2.07 -23.23
CA ALA A 101 9.10 2.18 -23.36
C ALA A 101 9.45 3.31 -24.34
N GLY A 102 10.35 4.21 -23.93
CA GLY A 102 10.71 5.40 -24.71
C GLY A 102 9.65 6.51 -24.76
N GLY A 103 8.54 6.37 -24.02
CA GLY A 103 7.55 7.43 -23.85
C GLY A 103 8.11 8.68 -23.14
N PRO A 104 7.43 9.82 -23.21
CA PRO A 104 7.83 11.00 -22.44
C PRO A 104 7.84 10.68 -20.94
N SER A 105 8.83 11.21 -20.22
CA SER A 105 8.87 11.13 -18.76
C SER A 105 7.54 11.61 -18.15
N LEU A 106 7.07 10.95 -17.09
CA LEU A 106 5.90 11.40 -16.34
C LEU A 106 6.14 12.79 -15.75
N ALA A 107 7.40 13.12 -15.44
CA ALA A 107 7.78 14.46 -15.00
C ALA A 107 7.71 15.51 -16.13
N ALA A 108 7.82 15.13 -17.40
CA ALA A 108 7.58 16.05 -18.52
C ALA A 108 6.09 16.34 -18.75
N CYS A 109 5.20 15.52 -18.18
CA CYS A 109 3.77 15.70 -18.31
C CYS A 109 3.24 16.82 -17.39
N GLY A 110 2.21 17.54 -17.86
CA GLY A 110 1.50 18.53 -17.05
C GLY A 110 0.79 17.90 -15.85
N TRP A 111 0.51 18.70 -14.81
CA TRP A 111 -0.03 18.22 -13.54
C TRP A 111 -1.31 17.40 -13.66
N LEU A 112 -2.25 17.79 -14.54
CA LEU A 112 -3.46 17.02 -14.78
C LEU A 112 -3.15 15.58 -15.19
N ARG A 113 -2.19 15.38 -16.09
CA ARG A 113 -1.76 14.06 -16.53
C ARG A 113 -1.12 13.27 -15.39
N ARG A 114 -0.27 13.91 -14.58
CA ARG A 114 0.34 13.26 -13.41
C ARG A 114 -0.69 12.80 -12.40
N TYR A 115 -1.72 13.60 -12.15
CA TYR A 115 -2.85 13.22 -11.29
C TYR A 115 -3.61 12.01 -11.83
N LEU A 116 -3.86 11.97 -13.14
CA LEU A 116 -4.49 10.82 -13.79
C LEU A 116 -3.62 9.57 -13.71
N VAL A 117 -2.29 9.70 -13.89
CA VAL A 117 -1.35 8.59 -13.75
C VAL A 117 -1.27 8.07 -12.33
N VAL A 118 -1.29 8.93 -11.29
CA VAL A 118 -1.39 8.50 -9.89
C VAL A 118 -2.64 7.65 -9.68
N TRP A 119 -3.78 8.12 -10.19
CA TRP A 119 -5.04 7.37 -10.10
C TRP A 119 -4.97 6.03 -10.83
N ALA A 120 -4.54 6.06 -12.09
CA ALA A 120 -4.66 4.94 -13.01
C ALA A 120 -3.53 3.92 -12.89
N CYS A 121 -2.31 4.32 -12.56
CA CYS A 121 -1.15 3.42 -12.53
C CYS A 121 -0.78 2.97 -11.12
N SER A 122 -1.20 3.71 -10.09
CA SER A 122 -0.79 3.43 -8.72
C SER A 122 -1.97 3.16 -7.81
N SER A 123 -2.88 4.11 -7.62
CA SER A 123 -3.92 3.99 -6.59
C SER A 123 -4.94 2.90 -6.88
N VAL A 124 -5.52 2.88 -8.09
CA VAL A 124 -6.60 1.93 -8.40
C VAL A 124 -6.09 0.49 -8.57
N PRO A 125 -5.03 0.21 -9.35
CA PRO A 125 -4.55 -1.17 -9.48
C PRO A 125 -4.06 -1.76 -8.16
N MET A 126 -3.33 -0.98 -7.35
CA MET A 126 -2.83 -1.47 -6.06
C MET A 126 -3.95 -1.70 -5.05
N ALA A 127 -4.91 -0.78 -4.96
CA ALA A 127 -6.08 -0.97 -4.11
C ALA A 127 -6.91 -2.17 -4.58
N ALA A 128 -7.13 -2.29 -5.90
CA ALA A 128 -7.92 -3.36 -6.46
C ALA A 128 -7.27 -4.74 -6.28
N VAL A 129 -5.97 -4.88 -6.54
CA VAL A 129 -5.24 -6.15 -6.34
C VAL A 129 -5.31 -6.58 -4.88
N SER A 130 -5.10 -5.63 -3.97
CA SER A 130 -5.02 -5.95 -2.55
C SER A 130 -6.37 -6.18 -1.90
N MET A 131 -7.41 -5.44 -2.35
CA MET A 131 -8.78 -5.72 -1.96
C MET A 131 -9.27 -7.04 -2.55
N CYS A 132 -8.86 -7.37 -3.78
CA CYS A 132 -9.12 -8.68 -4.38
C CYS A 132 -8.45 -9.80 -3.59
N ASN A 133 -7.15 -9.67 -3.28
CA ASN A 133 -6.40 -10.65 -2.49
C ASN A 133 -7.00 -10.82 -1.09
N HIS A 134 -7.27 -9.72 -0.37
CA HIS A 134 -7.94 -9.75 0.93
C HIS A 134 -9.28 -10.48 0.84
N ALA A 135 -10.09 -10.14 -0.17
CA ALA A 135 -11.41 -10.75 -0.33
C ALA A 135 -11.33 -12.24 -0.68
N LEU A 136 -10.41 -12.64 -1.55
CA LEU A 136 -10.20 -14.04 -1.90
C LEU A 136 -9.65 -14.85 -0.72
N SER A 137 -8.69 -14.31 0.04
CA SER A 137 -8.17 -14.95 1.25
C SER A 137 -9.27 -15.10 2.30
N ALA A 138 -10.08 -14.06 2.52
CA ALA A 138 -11.23 -14.12 3.44
C ALA A 138 -12.26 -15.17 3.01
N ALA A 139 -12.62 -15.17 1.72
CA ALA A 139 -13.56 -16.14 1.15
C ALA A 139 -13.03 -17.58 1.31
N PHE A 140 -11.74 -17.79 1.01
CA PHE A 140 -11.10 -19.09 1.14
C PHE A 140 -11.09 -19.55 2.60
N SER A 141 -10.51 -18.76 3.52
CA SER A 141 -10.35 -19.15 4.92
C SER A 141 -11.68 -19.36 5.65
N VAL A 142 -12.71 -18.53 5.38
CA VAL A 142 -14.04 -18.73 5.94
C VAL A 142 -14.76 -19.91 5.26
N GLY A 143 -14.60 -20.07 3.95
CA GLY A 143 -15.21 -21.16 3.18
C GLY A 143 -14.67 -22.54 3.58
N THR A 144 -13.40 -22.64 3.96
CA THR A 144 -12.76 -23.86 4.47
C THR A 144 -12.94 -24.06 5.98
N GLY A 145 -13.55 -23.10 6.68
CA GLY A 145 -13.72 -23.14 8.13
C GLY A 145 -12.43 -22.92 8.93
N SER A 146 -11.38 -22.37 8.31
CA SER A 146 -10.11 -22.05 8.97
C SER A 146 -10.19 -20.82 9.87
N SER A 147 -11.19 -19.96 9.67
CA SER A 147 -11.44 -18.74 10.44
C SER A 147 -12.91 -18.33 10.38
N GLY A 148 -13.39 -17.51 11.31
CA GLY A 148 -14.73 -16.92 11.26
C GLY A 148 -14.79 -15.63 10.41
N PRO A 149 -15.96 -15.22 9.90
CA PRO A 149 -16.15 -13.92 9.25
C PRO A 149 -15.65 -12.73 10.08
N GLU A 150 -15.74 -12.82 11.40
CA GLU A 150 -15.30 -11.81 12.36
C GLU A 150 -13.77 -11.61 12.40
N ASP A 151 -12.99 -12.58 11.92
CA ASP A 151 -11.53 -12.50 11.81
C ASP A 151 -11.09 -11.66 10.60
N TRP A 152 -12.03 -11.36 9.68
CA TRP A 152 -11.79 -10.66 8.42
C TRP A 152 -12.58 -9.34 8.36
N PRO A 153 -12.25 -8.35 9.19
CA PRO A 153 -12.95 -7.08 9.17
C PRO A 153 -12.80 -6.41 7.79
N PRO A 154 -13.77 -5.58 7.37
CA PRO A 154 -13.71 -4.99 6.05
C PRO A 154 -12.48 -4.10 5.94
N TRP A 155 -11.81 -4.14 4.79
CA TRP A 155 -10.51 -3.50 4.56
C TRP A 155 -10.50 -1.99 4.92
N VAL A 156 -11.61 -1.30 4.66
CA VAL A 156 -11.81 0.13 5.00
C VAL A 156 -11.82 0.39 6.52
N TYR A 157 -12.15 -0.60 7.35
CA TYR A 157 -12.15 -0.49 8.82
C TYR A 157 -10.76 -0.67 9.45
N HIS A 158 -9.89 -1.52 8.89
CA HIS A 158 -8.49 -1.61 9.34
C HIS A 158 -7.74 -0.31 9.13
N ALA A 159 -7.93 0.26 7.95
CA ALA A 159 -7.54 1.62 7.59
C ALA A 159 -7.97 2.65 8.65
N ARG A 160 -9.15 2.51 9.25
CA ARG A 160 -9.66 3.45 10.26
C ARG A 160 -9.03 3.28 11.65
N LEU A 161 -8.82 2.04 12.09
CA LEU A 161 -8.38 1.70 13.46
C LEU A 161 -6.88 1.93 13.69
N GLU A 162 -6.03 1.64 12.71
CA GLU A 162 -4.58 1.79 12.85
C GLU A 162 -4.15 3.26 12.86
N CYS A 163 -4.86 4.11 12.12
CA CYS A 163 -4.66 5.57 12.14
C CYS A 163 -4.80 6.17 13.55
N THR A 164 -5.79 5.70 14.31
CA THR A 164 -6.02 6.14 15.69
C THR A 164 -4.99 5.58 16.67
N GLN A 165 -4.38 4.44 16.38
CA GLN A 165 -3.41 3.78 17.28
C GLN A 165 -1.98 4.32 17.10
N LEU A 166 -1.57 4.64 15.87
CA LEU A 166 -0.26 5.22 15.57
C LEU A 166 -0.07 6.63 16.17
N LEU A 167 -1.16 7.37 16.35
CA LEU A 167 -1.15 8.70 16.97
C LEU A 167 -1.06 8.67 18.51
N GLY A 168 -1.07 7.48 19.13
CA GLY A 168 -0.80 7.26 20.54
C GLY A 168 -1.85 7.81 21.54
N PRO A 169 -1.80 7.38 22.82
CA PRO A 169 -2.79 7.76 23.84
C PRO A 169 -2.73 9.24 24.30
N ARG A 170 -1.72 10.02 23.90
CA ARG A 170 -1.58 11.44 24.30
C ARG A 170 -2.50 12.40 23.54
N LEU A 171 -3.17 11.93 22.50
CA LEU A 171 -4.13 12.72 21.71
C LEU A 171 -5.60 12.30 21.98
N ALA A 172 -5.83 11.37 22.91
CA ALA A 172 -7.13 10.83 23.22
C ALA A 172 -7.67 11.33 24.57
N PRO A 173 -8.31 12.52 24.62
CA PRO A 173 -9.36 12.69 25.62
C PRO A 173 -10.77 12.38 25.10
N ASP A 174 -11.15 12.64 23.84
CA ASP A 174 -12.58 12.66 23.48
C ASP A 174 -12.93 12.10 22.08
N HIS A 175 -12.60 10.83 21.80
CA HIS A 175 -12.77 10.23 20.46
C HIS A 175 -14.03 9.35 20.29
N ALA A 176 -15.20 9.90 20.62
CA ALA A 176 -16.47 9.48 20.00
C ALA A 176 -16.92 10.43 18.86
N SER A 177 -16.38 11.65 18.81
CA SER A 177 -16.87 12.72 17.92
C SER A 177 -15.91 13.05 16.75
N CYS A 178 -14.64 12.66 16.83
CA CYS A 178 -13.66 12.92 15.78
C CYS A 178 -13.69 11.80 14.73
N GLY A 179 -14.48 11.97 13.68
CA GLY A 179 -14.37 11.15 12.46
C GLY A 179 -12.96 11.23 11.85
N PRO A 180 -12.57 10.26 10.99
CA PRO A 180 -11.20 10.06 10.54
C PRO A 180 -10.53 11.35 10.05
N SER A 181 -9.26 11.51 10.43
CA SER A 181 -8.37 12.50 9.83
C SER A 181 -8.19 12.14 8.34
N PRO A 182 -8.35 13.09 7.42
CA PRO A 182 -8.22 12.94 5.97
C PRO A 182 -6.78 12.65 5.50
N HIS A 183 -5.79 12.88 6.38
CA HIS A 183 -4.37 12.88 6.05
C HIS A 183 -3.75 11.47 6.00
N THR A 184 -4.54 10.43 6.27
CA THR A 184 -4.11 9.04 6.21
C THR A 184 -4.23 8.43 4.83
N ALA A 185 -4.22 9.22 3.75
CA ALA A 185 -4.10 8.67 2.39
C ALA A 185 -2.73 7.98 2.12
N ASN A 186 -1.74 8.15 3.00
CA ASN A 186 -0.55 7.28 3.10
C ASN A 186 -0.84 5.91 3.78
N LEU A 187 -2.11 5.57 4.00
CA LEU A 187 -2.60 4.35 4.67
C LEU A 187 -1.93 3.09 4.15
N TRP A 188 -1.77 3.06 2.83
CA TRP A 188 -1.25 1.92 2.09
C TRP A 188 0.17 1.55 2.52
N LEU A 189 1.02 2.55 2.76
CA LEU A 189 2.41 2.35 3.14
C LEU A 189 2.61 2.24 4.66
N THR A 190 1.61 2.64 5.45
CA THR A 190 1.73 2.69 6.91
C THR A 190 1.19 1.40 7.55
N VAL A 191 0.10 0.83 7.01
CA VAL A 191 -0.54 -0.40 7.51
C VAL A 191 0.36 -1.63 7.36
N GLU A 192 1.15 -1.70 6.29
CA GLU A 192 2.06 -2.82 6.05
C GLU A 192 3.23 -2.85 7.05
N PHE A 193 3.57 -1.72 7.69
CA PHE A 193 4.77 -1.56 8.53
C PHE A 193 4.50 -1.17 10.00
N SER A 194 3.22 -1.12 10.42
CA SER A 194 2.81 -0.95 11.83
C SER A 194 3.48 -1.95 12.79
N VAL A 195 3.98 -3.09 12.29
CA VAL A 195 4.68 -4.15 13.04
C VAL A 195 6.07 -3.72 13.55
N PHE A 196 6.70 -2.72 12.92
CA PHE A 196 8.10 -2.33 13.19
C PHE A 196 8.29 -1.12 14.11
N THR A 197 7.25 -0.63 14.79
CA THR A 197 7.36 0.56 15.64
C THR A 197 7.33 0.22 17.14
N PRO A 198 8.49 0.18 17.84
CA PRO A 198 8.50 0.12 19.29
C PRO A 198 7.98 1.45 19.84
N GLY A 199 6.85 1.43 20.53
CA GLY A 199 6.31 2.58 21.23
C GLY A 199 7.29 3.12 22.27
N SER A 200 8.08 4.13 21.91
CA SER A 200 8.94 4.86 22.83
C SER A 200 8.41 6.28 22.96
N GLY A 201 8.10 6.69 24.19
CA GLY A 201 7.34 7.91 24.51
C GLY A 201 8.06 9.25 24.35
N SER A 202 9.13 9.33 23.54
CA SER A 202 9.87 10.57 23.30
C SER A 202 9.43 11.22 21.99
N ALA A 203 9.37 12.56 21.92
CA ALA A 203 9.04 13.25 20.67
C ALA A 203 10.02 12.92 19.54
N ALA A 204 11.28 12.63 19.88
CA ALA A 204 12.32 12.30 18.91
C ALA A 204 12.16 10.91 18.28
N SER A 205 11.51 9.95 18.94
CA SER A 205 11.21 8.64 18.35
C SER A 205 10.05 8.69 17.36
N ALA A 206 9.08 9.59 17.55
CA ALA A 206 7.97 9.79 16.62
C ALA A 206 8.47 10.21 15.23
N TYR A 207 9.47 11.10 15.15
CA TYR A 207 10.05 11.51 13.86
C TYR A 207 10.98 10.46 13.23
N ARG A 208 11.65 9.61 14.01
CA ARG A 208 12.60 8.62 13.44
C ARG A 208 11.91 7.38 12.87
N GLN A 209 10.77 7.00 13.45
CA GLN A 209 10.06 5.77 13.08
C GLN A 209 9.60 5.76 11.62
N PRO A 210 8.95 6.81 11.08
CA PRO A 210 8.59 6.86 9.67
C PRO A 210 9.80 6.68 8.77
N TYR A 211 10.92 7.36 9.04
CA TYR A 211 12.11 7.25 8.20
C TYR A 211 12.67 5.82 8.15
N ILE A 212 12.69 5.11 9.28
CA ILE A 212 13.15 3.72 9.32
C ILE A 212 12.17 2.81 8.54
N ALA A 213 10.86 2.96 8.77
CA ALA A 213 9.85 2.18 8.09
C ALA A 213 9.91 2.38 6.56
N PHE A 214 9.97 3.64 6.13
CA PHE A 214 10.08 3.99 4.71
C PHE A 214 11.45 3.67 4.12
N LEU A 215 12.53 3.65 4.91
CA LEU A 215 13.82 3.16 4.45
C LEU A 215 13.77 1.66 4.13
N ILE A 216 13.19 0.86 5.04
CA ILE A 216 13.03 -0.59 4.84
C ILE A 216 12.14 -0.85 3.61
N SER A 217 10.99 -0.19 3.53
CA SER A 217 10.10 -0.29 2.37
C SER A 217 10.80 0.15 1.07
N GLY A 218 11.55 1.25 1.12
CA GLY A 218 12.36 1.73 0.00
C GLY A 218 13.37 0.70 -0.47
N ILE A 219 14.07 0.01 0.44
CA ILE A 219 14.99 -1.08 0.10
C ILE A 219 14.24 -2.25 -0.56
N MET A 220 13.10 -2.65 0.00
CA MET A 220 12.28 -3.75 -0.53
C MET A 220 11.83 -3.51 -1.96
N HIS A 221 11.50 -2.27 -2.33
CA HIS A 221 11.11 -1.91 -3.70
C HIS A 221 12.29 -1.58 -4.61
N TYR A 222 13.40 -1.10 -4.06
CA TYR A 222 14.59 -0.73 -4.81
C TYR A 222 15.40 -1.95 -5.28
N LEU A 223 15.40 -3.06 -4.53
CA LEU A 223 16.13 -4.26 -4.94
C LEU A 223 15.53 -4.95 -6.19
N PRO A 224 14.20 -5.17 -6.32
CA PRO A 224 13.59 -5.61 -7.58
C PRO A 224 13.84 -4.64 -8.73
N GLU A 225 13.77 -3.33 -8.46
CA GLU A 225 14.08 -2.30 -9.45
C GLU A 225 15.53 -2.41 -9.92
N TYR A 226 16.50 -2.57 -9.01
CA TYR A 226 17.91 -2.81 -9.36
C TYR A 226 18.09 -4.08 -10.19
N MET A 227 17.42 -5.18 -9.84
CA MET A 227 17.47 -6.42 -10.62
C MET A 227 16.97 -6.22 -12.04
N ALA A 228 15.96 -5.37 -12.24
CA ALA A 228 15.41 -5.08 -13.54
C ALA A 228 16.25 -4.07 -14.34
N LEU A 229 16.73 -3.01 -13.69
CA LEU A 229 17.48 -1.91 -14.32
C LEU A 229 18.96 -2.28 -14.56
N ARG A 230 19.53 -3.16 -13.72
CA ARG A 230 20.96 -3.54 -13.69
C ARG A 230 21.93 -2.42 -13.34
N HIS A 231 21.42 -1.37 -12.72
CA HIS A 231 22.22 -0.28 -12.18
C HIS A 231 21.49 0.39 -11.01
N TRP A 232 22.23 1.15 -10.20
CA TRP A 232 21.72 1.86 -9.02
C TRP A 232 21.01 3.18 -9.35
N GLY A 233 20.31 3.23 -10.49
CA GLY A 233 19.62 4.45 -10.97
C GLY A 233 18.11 4.39 -10.80
N GLY A 234 17.62 3.46 -9.97
CA GLY A 234 16.21 3.36 -9.64
C GLY A 234 15.75 4.48 -8.70
N GLY A 235 14.46 4.77 -8.70
CA GLY A 235 13.88 5.85 -7.91
C GLY A 235 13.13 5.40 -6.66
N ALA A 236 12.93 4.10 -6.45
CA ALA A 236 12.11 3.59 -5.36
C ALA A 236 12.60 4.09 -3.99
N LEU A 237 13.88 3.92 -3.68
CA LEU A 237 14.43 4.30 -2.37
C LEU A 237 14.17 5.78 -2.03
N LEU A 238 14.38 6.67 -3.01
CA LEU A 238 14.13 8.09 -2.85
C LEU A 238 12.63 8.38 -2.66
N PHE A 239 11.78 7.79 -3.49
CA PHE A 239 10.33 7.94 -3.40
C PHE A 239 9.78 7.54 -2.03
N PHE A 240 10.22 6.42 -1.46
CA PHE A 240 9.75 5.98 -0.15
C PHE A 240 10.26 6.91 0.95
N LEU A 241 11.52 7.33 0.93
CA LEU A 241 12.06 8.30 1.91
C LEU A 241 11.34 9.66 1.83
N MET A 242 10.90 10.09 0.64
CA MET A 242 10.10 11.30 0.49
C MET A 242 8.76 11.21 1.24
N GLN A 243 8.19 10.04 1.44
CA GLN A 243 6.95 9.89 2.23
C GLN A 243 7.18 10.21 3.71
N ALA A 244 8.31 9.81 4.28
CA ALA A 244 8.68 10.17 5.66
C ALA A 244 8.85 11.69 5.83
N VAL A 245 9.41 12.36 4.80
CA VAL A 245 9.52 13.82 4.76
C VAL A 245 8.14 14.47 4.71
N ALA A 246 7.23 13.95 3.87
CA ALA A 246 5.87 14.46 3.74
C ALA A 246 5.10 14.37 5.07
N ILE A 247 5.18 13.22 5.75
CA ILE A 247 4.53 13.00 7.04
C ILE A 247 5.09 13.96 8.09
N SER A 248 6.42 14.12 8.15
CA SER A 248 7.05 15.06 9.08
C SER A 248 6.59 16.50 8.84
N PHE A 249 6.47 16.89 7.56
CA PHE A 249 5.92 18.18 7.17
C PHE A 249 4.45 18.34 7.59
N GLU A 250 3.61 17.33 7.35
CA GLU A 250 2.21 17.32 7.77
C GLU A 250 2.06 17.47 9.29
N GLU A 251 2.88 16.76 10.08
CA GLU A 251 2.89 16.87 11.53
C GLU A 251 3.25 18.29 11.99
N CYS A 252 4.22 18.93 11.33
CA CYS A 252 4.59 20.31 11.59
C CYS A 252 3.43 21.27 11.29
N VAL A 253 2.82 21.15 10.10
CA VAL A 253 1.68 21.99 9.67
C VAL A 253 0.50 21.83 10.62
N GLN A 254 0.17 20.60 11.00
CA GLN A 254 -0.90 20.33 11.97
C GLN A 254 -0.56 20.87 13.37
N GLY A 255 0.70 20.76 13.79
CA GLY A 255 1.19 21.33 15.04
C GLY A 255 1.00 22.85 15.09
N VAL A 256 1.34 23.54 14.00
CA VAL A 256 1.10 24.98 13.84
C VAL A 256 -0.40 25.29 13.84
N GLY A 257 -1.19 24.57 13.06
CA GLY A 257 -2.65 24.79 12.98
C GLY A 257 -3.33 24.65 14.34
N ARG A 258 -2.95 23.66 15.14
CA ARG A 258 -3.45 23.49 16.53
C ARG A 258 -3.06 24.67 17.42
N ARG A 259 -1.82 25.15 17.32
CA ARG A 259 -1.36 26.33 18.09
C ARG A 259 -2.09 27.62 17.70
N LEU A 260 -2.55 27.71 16.44
CA LEU A 260 -3.36 28.82 15.94
C LEU A 260 -4.86 28.67 16.26
N GLY A 261 -5.26 27.63 16.99
CA GLY A 261 -6.66 27.39 17.33
C GLY A 261 -7.54 26.98 16.14
N LEU A 262 -6.94 26.49 15.05
CA LEU A 262 -7.71 25.99 13.91
C LEU A 262 -8.42 24.69 14.32
N SER A 263 -9.74 24.70 14.22
CA SER A 263 -10.57 23.52 14.48
C SER A 263 -10.62 22.58 13.28
N ALA A 264 -10.77 21.29 13.55
CA ALA A 264 -10.99 20.30 12.51
C ALA A 264 -12.29 20.62 11.77
N SER A 265 -12.21 20.72 10.44
CA SER A 265 -13.36 20.98 9.57
C SER A 265 -13.25 20.15 8.30
N TRP A 266 -14.38 19.93 7.62
CA TRP A 266 -14.39 19.21 6.35
C TRP A 266 -13.54 19.90 5.28
N ARG A 267 -13.34 21.24 5.38
CA ARG A 267 -12.48 22.00 4.46
C ARG A 267 -11.03 21.55 4.56
N TRP A 268 -10.53 21.38 5.78
CA TRP A 268 -9.19 20.81 6.02
C TRP A 268 -9.08 19.37 5.52
N LYS A 269 -10.20 18.64 5.46
CA LYS A 269 -10.25 17.32 4.81
C LYS A 269 -10.01 17.36 3.32
N VAL A 270 -10.69 18.25 2.62
CA VAL A 270 -10.45 18.44 1.19
C VAL A 270 -9.00 18.87 0.94
N VAL A 271 -8.48 19.82 1.73
CA VAL A 271 -7.08 20.26 1.62
C VAL A 271 -6.11 19.10 1.84
N GLY A 272 -6.34 18.26 2.84
CA GLY A 272 -5.54 17.07 3.10
C GLY A 272 -5.51 16.08 1.94
N TYR A 273 -6.68 15.77 1.36
CA TYR A 273 -6.74 14.90 0.20
C TYR A 273 -6.02 15.49 -1.01
N LEU A 274 -6.24 16.77 -1.31
CA LEU A 274 -5.57 17.45 -2.42
C LEU A 274 -4.05 17.50 -2.21
N TRP A 275 -3.60 17.73 -0.97
CA TRP A 275 -2.19 17.70 -0.60
C TRP A 275 -1.56 16.34 -0.88
N VAL A 276 -2.11 15.25 -0.33
CA VAL A 276 -1.54 13.91 -0.53
C VAL A 276 -1.55 13.53 -2.01
N TRP A 277 -2.66 13.81 -2.70
CA TRP A 277 -2.79 13.57 -4.13
C TRP A 277 -1.72 14.32 -4.96
N SER A 278 -1.44 15.56 -4.60
CA SER A 278 -0.39 16.39 -5.21
C SER A 278 1.01 15.92 -4.86
N TRP A 279 1.23 15.47 -3.64
CA TRP A 279 2.49 14.90 -3.22
C TRP A 279 2.83 13.65 -4.02
N PHE A 280 1.88 12.73 -4.20
CA PHE A 280 2.08 11.57 -5.06
C PHE A 280 2.29 11.97 -6.52
N ALA A 281 1.50 12.90 -7.07
CA ALA A 281 1.71 13.37 -8.45
C ALA A 281 3.09 14.03 -8.66
N PHE A 282 3.66 14.59 -7.59
CA PHE A 282 5.00 15.16 -7.59
C PHE A 282 6.09 14.08 -7.58
N CYS A 283 6.03 13.14 -6.64
CA CYS A 283 7.13 12.20 -6.39
C CYS A 283 7.02 10.88 -7.18
N LEU A 284 5.84 10.49 -7.63
CA LEU A 284 5.63 9.24 -8.36
C LEU A 284 6.50 9.08 -9.62
N PRO A 285 6.72 10.13 -10.45
CA PRO A 285 7.64 10.05 -11.59
C PRO A 285 9.06 9.60 -11.21
N VAL A 286 9.56 10.00 -10.03
CA VAL A 286 10.90 9.61 -9.56
C VAL A 286 11.04 8.09 -9.55
N TRP A 287 10.03 7.39 -9.03
CA TRP A 287 10.03 5.93 -8.94
C TRP A 287 9.60 5.24 -10.22
N GLN A 288 8.58 5.76 -10.92
CA GLN A 288 7.95 5.04 -12.02
C GLN A 288 8.66 5.26 -13.37
N ASP A 289 9.31 6.41 -13.60
CA ASP A 289 9.95 6.69 -14.88
C ASP A 289 11.04 5.66 -15.26
N PRO A 290 12.01 5.32 -14.38
CA PRO A 290 13.06 4.37 -14.75
C PRO A 290 12.53 3.00 -15.22
N PRO A 291 11.62 2.33 -14.49
CA PRO A 291 11.05 1.07 -14.95
C PRO A 291 10.12 1.21 -16.18
N LEU A 292 9.39 2.33 -16.32
CA LEU A 292 8.58 2.59 -17.52
C LEU A 292 9.43 2.71 -18.77
N HIS A 293 10.54 3.46 -18.71
CA HIS A 293 11.44 3.62 -19.86
C HIS A 293 12.14 2.32 -20.27
N LYS A 294 12.27 1.36 -19.35
CA LYS A 294 12.76 0.00 -19.65
C LYS A 294 11.68 -0.95 -20.18
N GLY A 295 10.43 -0.51 -20.28
CA GLY A 295 9.32 -1.33 -20.79
C GLY A 295 8.81 -2.38 -19.81
N ILE A 296 9.23 -2.36 -18.54
CA ILE A 296 8.85 -3.38 -17.54
C ILE A 296 7.33 -3.46 -17.41
N PHE A 297 6.67 -2.30 -17.30
CA PHE A 297 5.22 -2.25 -17.17
C PHE A 297 4.48 -2.50 -18.49
N GLU A 298 5.15 -2.40 -19.64
CA GLU A 298 4.55 -2.79 -20.92
C GLU A 298 4.38 -4.30 -21.02
N GLU A 299 5.37 -5.06 -20.57
CA GLU A 299 5.33 -6.52 -20.57
C GLU A 299 4.43 -7.10 -19.46
N LEU A 300 4.29 -6.39 -18.34
CA LEU A 300 3.36 -6.75 -17.26
C LEU A 300 1.91 -6.36 -17.53
N ARG A 301 1.64 -5.60 -18.60
CA ARG A 301 0.29 -5.21 -18.98
C ARG A 301 -0.45 -6.41 -19.57
N TYR A 302 -1.20 -7.09 -18.72
CA TYR A 302 -2.19 -8.08 -19.12
C TYR A 302 -3.59 -7.48 -19.01
N SER A 303 -4.35 -7.58 -20.09
CA SER A 303 -5.77 -7.27 -20.13
C SER A 303 -6.51 -8.47 -20.72
N VAL A 304 -7.42 -9.04 -19.92
CA VAL A 304 -8.33 -10.10 -20.38
C VAL A 304 -9.13 -9.61 -21.60
N ILE A 305 -9.56 -8.35 -21.60
CA ILE A 305 -10.29 -7.74 -22.72
C ILE A 305 -9.46 -7.79 -24.01
N VAL A 306 -8.18 -7.42 -23.95
CA VAL A 306 -7.29 -7.47 -25.12
C VAL A 306 -7.03 -8.89 -25.58
N LEU A 307 -6.82 -9.83 -24.65
CA LEU A 307 -6.62 -11.25 -24.98
C LEU A 307 -7.84 -11.83 -25.70
N LEU A 308 -9.04 -11.52 -25.22
CA LEU A 308 -10.29 -11.93 -25.84
C LEU A 308 -10.46 -11.32 -27.24
N ARG A 309 -10.10 -10.04 -27.42
CA ARG A 309 -10.15 -9.36 -28.72
C ARG A 309 -9.17 -9.94 -29.73
N ARG A 310 -7.92 -10.22 -29.33
CA ARG A 310 -6.90 -10.82 -30.21
C ARG A 310 -7.34 -12.19 -30.74
N ARG A 311 -7.96 -13.03 -29.89
CA ARG A 311 -8.51 -14.33 -30.32
C ARG A 311 -9.58 -14.22 -31.40
N GLN A 312 -10.39 -13.16 -31.41
CA GLN A 312 -11.41 -12.97 -32.45
C GLN A 312 -10.78 -12.65 -33.81
N HIS A 313 -9.74 -11.82 -33.85
CA HIS A 313 -9.06 -11.49 -35.11
C HIS A 313 -8.37 -12.70 -35.75
N PHE A 314 -7.73 -13.57 -34.97
CA PHE A 314 -7.09 -14.77 -35.49
C PHE A 314 -8.08 -15.75 -36.15
N LYS A 315 -9.32 -15.82 -35.66
CA LYS A 315 -10.36 -16.69 -36.25
C LYS A 315 -10.88 -16.18 -37.59
N VAL A 316 -10.85 -14.86 -37.83
CA VAL A 316 -11.33 -14.25 -39.08
C VAL A 316 -10.27 -14.29 -40.19
N SER A 317 -8.98 -14.25 -39.83
CA SER A 317 -7.88 -14.36 -40.80
C SER A 317 -7.58 -15.79 -41.26
N SER A 318 -8.17 -16.81 -40.61
CA SER A 318 -7.95 -18.24 -40.90
C SER A 318 -9.13 -18.91 -41.60
N SER A 319 -10.14 -18.15 -42.02
CA SER A 319 -11.34 -18.60 -42.73
C SER A 319 -11.40 -17.94 -44.10
#